data_AF-A0A327K250-F1
#
_entry.id   AF-A0A327K250-F1
#
_cell.length_a   1.000
_cell.length_b   1.000
_cell.length_c   1.000
_cell.angle_alpha   90.00
_cell.angle_beta   90.00
_cell.angle_gamma   90.00
#
_symmetry.space_group_name_H-M   'P 1'
#
loop_
_entity.id
_entity.type
_entity.pdbx_description
1 polymer ?
#
loop_
_entity_poly.entity_id
_entity_poly.type
_entity_poly.pdbx_seq_one_letter_code
_entity_poly.pdbx_strand_id
1 'polypeptide(L)'
;MSDLDLEFHGHDDLGLATANTLAAIRGGATHASVCVLGIGERAGNAALEEVATALDHIGAHKSGVDLMHLTRLAELVAEAAGRPIPES
;
A
#
# COMPACT_ATOMS: atom_id res chain seq x y z
N MET A 1 -7.84 -14.50 -20.82
CA MET A 1 -7.11 -13.87 -19.70
C MET A 1 -5.64 -14.22 -19.91
N SER A 2 -4.72 -13.27 -19.71
CA SER A 2 -3.28 -13.55 -19.84
C SER A 2 -2.85 -14.48 -18.70
N ASP A 3 -2.01 -15.48 -18.97
CA ASP A 3 -1.42 -16.36 -17.94
C ASP A 3 -0.26 -15.68 -17.19
N LEU A 4 -0.05 -14.39 -17.41
CA LEU A 4 1.00 -13.61 -16.76
C LEU A 4 0.48 -13.01 -15.45
N ASP A 5 1.27 -13.16 -14.40
CA ASP A 5 1.09 -12.40 -13.17
C ASP A 5 1.31 -10.91 -13.45
N LEU A 6 0.33 -10.10 -13.05
CA LEU A 6 0.36 -8.65 -13.22
C LEU A 6 0.55 -7.96 -11.88
N GLU A 7 1.47 -7.01 -11.85
CA GLU A 7 1.74 -6.15 -10.72
C GLU A 7 1.34 -4.71 -11.04
N PHE A 8 0.76 -4.02 -10.06
CA PHE A 8 0.56 -2.57 -10.12
C PHE A 8 1.51 -1.86 -9.14
N HIS A 9 2.18 -0.82 -9.64
CA HIS A 9 3.05 0.06 -8.87
C HIS A 9 2.58 1.50 -9.06
N GLY A 10 1.96 2.08 -8.02
CA GLY A 10 1.37 3.41 -8.06
C GLY A 10 2.13 4.41 -7.20
N HIS A 11 2.33 5.62 -7.73
CA HIS A 11 2.80 6.78 -6.98
C HIS A 11 1.63 7.67 -6.57
N ASP A 12 1.79 8.36 -5.44
CA ASP A 12 0.71 9.11 -4.80
C ASP A 12 0.70 10.61 -5.14
N ASP A 13 1.23 10.98 -6.30
CA ASP A 13 1.33 12.38 -6.76
C ASP A 13 0.00 13.15 -6.72
N LEU A 14 -1.13 12.44 -6.79
CA LEU A 14 -2.49 13.00 -6.78
C LEU A 14 -3.34 12.52 -5.59
N GLY A 15 -2.76 11.82 -4.61
CA GLY A 15 -3.52 11.22 -3.50
C GLY A 15 -4.45 10.07 -3.93
N LEU A 16 -4.07 9.34 -4.99
CA LEU A 16 -4.89 8.29 -5.61
C LEU A 16 -4.19 6.93 -5.67
N ALA A 17 -2.97 6.78 -5.14
CA ALA A 17 -2.19 5.56 -5.28
C ALA A 17 -2.88 4.34 -4.67
N THR A 18 -3.42 4.49 -3.46
CA THR A 18 -4.18 3.43 -2.77
C THR A 18 -5.42 3.04 -3.57
N ALA A 19 -6.22 4.02 -4.01
CA ALA A 19 -7.43 3.76 -4.79
C ALA A 19 -7.12 3.07 -6.13
N ASN A 20 -6.08 3.53 -6.84
CA ASN A 20 -5.64 2.94 -8.10
C ASN A 20 -5.11 1.52 -7.90
N THR A 21 -4.41 1.25 -6.79
CA THR A 21 -3.92 -0.09 -6.43
C THR A 21 -5.07 -1.06 -6.22
N LEU A 22 -6.09 -0.67 -5.44
CA LEU A 22 -7.29 -1.49 -5.22
C LEU A 22 -8.06 -1.70 -6.53
N ALA A 23 -8.13 -0.68 -7.39
CA ALA A 23 -8.77 -0.79 -8.70
C ALA A 23 -8.01 -1.76 -9.63
N ALA A 24 -6.68 -1.74 -9.62
CA ALA A 24 -5.86 -2.67 -10.39
C ALA A 24 -6.04 -4.12 -9.93
N ILE A 25 -6.05 -4.37 -8.62
CA ILE A 25 -6.31 -5.70 -8.05
C ILE A 25 -7.71 -6.19 -8.47
N ARG A 26 -8.72 -5.34 -8.33
CA ARG A 26 -10.08 -5.66 -8.83
C ARG A 26 -10.12 -5.90 -10.35
N GLY A 27 -9.23 -5.27 -11.10
CA GLY A 27 -9.06 -5.44 -12.55
C GLY A 27 -8.33 -6.72 -12.95
N GLY A 28 -7.84 -7.51 -12.00
CA GLY A 28 -7.15 -8.78 -12.22
C GLY A 28 -5.64 -8.75 -11.97
N ALA A 29 -5.08 -7.65 -11.46
CA ALA A 29 -3.70 -7.67 -10.95
C ALA A 29 -3.61 -8.61 -9.74
N THR A 30 -2.59 -9.48 -9.75
CA THR A 30 -2.35 -10.44 -8.66
C THR A 30 -1.37 -9.92 -7.63
N HIS A 31 -0.60 -8.87 -7.98
CA HIS A 31 0.45 -8.30 -7.15
C HIS A 31 0.32 -6.77 -7.07
N ALA A 32 0.81 -6.19 -5.98
CA ALA A 32 0.87 -4.76 -5.79
C ALA A 32 2.17 -4.37 -5.08
N SER A 33 2.81 -3.32 -5.56
CA SER A 33 3.94 -2.68 -4.89
C SER A 33 3.43 -1.55 -4.00
N VAL A 34 3.87 -1.56 -2.75
CA VAL A 34 3.51 -0.59 -1.72
C VAL A 34 4.73 -0.24 -0.87
N CYS A 35 4.67 0.85 -0.12
CA CYS A 35 5.73 1.24 0.82
C CYS A 35 5.15 1.54 2.19
N VAL A 36 5.86 1.16 3.26
CA VAL A 36 5.51 1.54 4.64
C VAL A 36 5.47 3.07 4.72
N LEU A 37 4.41 3.62 5.32
CA LEU A 37 4.12 5.06 5.38
C LEU A 37 4.05 5.75 4.00
N GLY A 38 3.90 5.00 2.91
CA GLY A 38 3.92 5.53 1.55
C GLY A 38 5.24 6.23 1.18
N ILE A 39 6.35 5.98 1.89
CA ILE A 39 7.59 6.73 1.66
C ILE A 39 8.11 6.52 0.23
N GLY A 40 8.54 7.60 -0.40
CA GLY A 40 9.16 7.62 -1.71
C GLY A 40 9.51 9.04 -2.14
N GLU A 41 10.04 9.19 -3.35
CA GLU A 41 10.24 10.51 -3.96
C GLU A 41 8.89 11.22 -4.18
N ARG A 42 8.92 12.56 -4.21
CA ARG A 42 7.73 13.41 -4.37
C ARG A 42 6.67 13.12 -3.30
N ALA A 43 5.44 12.79 -3.71
CA ALA A 43 4.35 12.42 -2.82
C ALA A 43 4.43 10.97 -2.33
N GLY A 44 5.38 10.18 -2.85
CA GLY A 44 5.60 8.81 -2.42
C GLY A 44 4.79 7.77 -3.18
N ASN A 45 4.57 6.63 -2.54
CA ASN A 45 3.96 5.42 -3.09
C ASN A 45 2.61 5.14 -2.42
N ALA A 46 1.85 4.19 -2.95
CA ALA A 46 0.73 3.60 -2.21
C ALA A 46 1.20 3.09 -0.83
N ALA A 47 0.53 3.52 0.23
CA ALA A 47 0.88 3.14 1.59
C ALA A 47 0.48 1.68 1.87
N LEU A 48 1.42 0.89 2.40
CA LEU A 48 1.19 -0.51 2.77
C LEU A 48 0.00 -0.63 3.71
N GLU A 49 -0.04 0.23 4.72
CA GLU A 49 -1.03 0.24 5.79
C GLU A 49 -2.43 0.44 5.24
N GLU A 50 -2.59 1.38 4.30
CA GLU A 50 -3.87 1.69 3.68
C GLU A 50 -4.31 0.56 2.76
N VAL A 51 -3.43 0.09 1.86
CA VAL A 51 -3.76 -0.97 0.90
C VAL A 51 -4.08 -2.27 1.62
N ALA A 52 -3.25 -2.69 2.58
CA ALA A 52 -3.46 -3.93 3.32
C ALA A 52 -4.75 -3.90 4.13
N THR A 53 -5.00 -2.80 4.87
CA THR A 53 -6.23 -2.63 5.65
C THR A 53 -7.47 -2.61 4.76
N ALA A 54 -7.42 -1.88 3.64
CA ALA A 54 -8.55 -1.78 2.73
C ALA A 54 -8.88 -3.13 2.07
N LEU A 55 -7.87 -3.87 1.59
CA LEU A 55 -8.08 -5.22 1.04
C LEU A 55 -8.78 -6.13 2.07
N ASP A 56 -8.24 -6.16 3.29
CA ASP A 56 -8.73 -7.04 4.34
C ASP A 56 -10.13 -6.68 4.84
N HIS A 57 -10.51 -5.40 4.77
CA HIS A 57 -11.83 -4.89 5.15
C HIS A 57 -12.89 -5.06 4.05
N ILE A 58 -12.54 -4.85 2.78
CA ILE A 58 -13.49 -4.90 1.64
C ILE A 58 -13.86 -6.36 1.30
N GLY A 59 -13.06 -7.34 1.72
CA GLY A 59 -13.41 -8.76 1.72
C GLY A 59 -13.33 -9.48 0.37
N ALA A 60 -13.01 -8.78 -0.72
CA ALA A 60 -12.84 -9.38 -2.05
C ALA A 60 -11.49 -10.10 -2.21
N HIS A 61 -10.45 -9.64 -1.51
CA HIS A 61 -9.11 -10.20 -1.52
C HIS A 61 -8.50 -10.07 -0.12
N LYS A 62 -7.48 -10.88 0.19
CA LYS A 62 -6.73 -10.78 1.44
C LYS A 62 -5.31 -10.37 1.15
N SER A 63 -4.79 -9.43 1.92
CA SER A 63 -3.42 -8.94 1.77
C SER A 63 -2.38 -9.96 2.26
N GLY A 64 -2.76 -10.83 3.20
CA GLY A 64 -1.83 -11.74 3.89
C GLY A 64 -0.93 -11.03 4.91
N VAL A 65 -1.12 -9.73 5.11
CA VAL A 65 -0.38 -8.92 6.08
C VAL A 65 -1.05 -9.02 7.44
N ASP A 66 -0.26 -9.26 8.48
CA ASP A 66 -0.76 -9.18 9.86
C ASP A 66 -0.90 -7.71 10.28
N LEU A 67 -2.14 -7.23 10.24
CA LEU A 67 -2.48 -5.84 10.53
C LEU A 67 -2.12 -5.41 11.96
N MET A 68 -1.98 -6.36 12.90
CA MET A 68 -1.63 -6.07 14.31
C MET A 68 -0.22 -5.48 14.46
N HIS A 69 0.66 -5.71 13.48
CA HIS A 69 2.05 -5.26 13.51
C HIS A 69 2.29 -3.94 12.76
N LEU A 70 1.28 -3.40 12.05
CA LEU A 70 1.46 -2.25 11.17
C LEU A 70 1.91 -0.99 11.92
N THR A 71 1.32 -0.70 13.09
CA THR A 71 1.72 0.49 13.88
C THR A 71 3.19 0.42 14.29
N ARG A 72 3.64 -0.72 14.80
CA ARG A 72 5.04 -0.91 15.21
C ARG A 72 5.99 -0.85 14.00
N LEU A 73 5.57 -1.38 12.86
CA LEU A 73 6.35 -1.31 11.62
C LEU A 73 6.48 0.13 11.13
N ALA A 74 5.39 0.89 11.15
CA ALA A 74 5.37 2.30 10.80
C ALA A 74 6.30 3.12 11.71
N GLU A 75 6.25 2.91 13.03
CA GLU A 75 7.16 3.56 13.99
C GLU A 75 8.63 3.25 13.69
N LEU A 76 8.97 1.99 13.45
CA LEU A 76 10.33 1.56 13.12
C LEU A 76 10.84 2.23 11.84
N VAL A 77 10.01 2.27 10.79
CA VAL A 77 10.38 2.87 9.50
C VAL A 77 10.45 4.39 9.61
N ALA A 78 9.56 5.03 10.36
CA ALA A 78 9.60 6.47 10.63
C ALA A 78 10.93 6.88 11.29
N GLU A 79 11.33 6.14 12.33
CA GLU A 79 12.60 6.35 13.03
C GLU A 79 13.79 6.15 12.09
N ALA A 80 13.83 5.03 11.36
CA ALA A 80 14.93 4.71 10.45
C ALA A 80 15.04 5.69 9.27
N ALA A 81 13.91 6.17 8.75
CA ALA A 81 13.85 7.13 7.64
C ALA A 81 14.06 8.58 8.08
N GLY A 82 14.08 8.87 9.39
CA GLY A 82 14.10 10.24 9.89
C GLY A 82 12.88 11.07 9.45
N ARG A 83 11.74 10.40 9.24
CA ARG A 83 10.49 11.02 8.79
C ARG A 83 9.39 10.73 9.81
N PRO A 84 8.82 11.75 10.47
CA PRO A 84 7.74 11.52 11.43
C PRO A 84 6.50 10.97 10.70
N ILE A 85 5.73 10.14 11.41
CA ILE A 85 4.40 9.73 10.96
C ILE A 85 3.53 11.00 10.89
N PRO A 86 2.90 11.32 9.75
CA PRO A 86 2.02 12.47 9.63
C PRO A 86 0.86 12.40 10.62
N GLU A 87 0.50 13.54 11.21
CA GLU A 87 -0.78 13.67 11.91
C GLU A 87 -1.90 13.68 10.87
N SER A 88 -2.87 12.78 11.02
CA SER A 88 -4.03 12.64 10.12
C SER A 88 -4.97 13.84 10.17
#